data_AF-A0A8J7LVG7-F1
#
_entry.id   AF-A0A8J7LVG7-F1
#
_cell.length_a   1.000
_cell.length_b   1.000
_cell.length_c   1.000
_cell.angle_alpha   90.00
_cell.angle_beta   90.00
_cell.angle_gamma   90.00
#
_symmetry.space_group_name_H-M   'P 1'
#
loop_
_entity.id
_entity.type
_entity.pdbx_description
1 polymer ?
#
loop_
_entity_poly.entity_id
_entity_poly.type
_entity_poly.pdbx_seq_one_letter_code
_entity_poly.pdbx_strand_id
1 'polypeptide(L)'
;MARYGSKTSFASRHPLLLGMAAGLFAGAVSGLSDRLLDRMVSREQKARDRLVRRAPAHQLAGPYFARKITGRQLLSKRQRKAARLAFSVVYGIGWGMIYGVLRRKVPVISRLAGLRFGLPFFLACDGTIAPLLKLSPGLRRIPWQMNAKELGNHMAWSTAAELVHRAVGKKE
;
A
#
# COMPACT_ATOMS: atom_id res chain seq x y z
N MET A 1 -41.88 -18.16 -19.73
CA MET A 1 -40.66 -17.32 -19.79
C MET A 1 -40.47 -16.58 -18.47
N ALA A 2 -39.74 -17.16 -17.51
CA ALA A 2 -39.44 -16.50 -16.25
C ALA A 2 -38.13 -15.70 -16.41
N ARG A 3 -38.21 -14.37 -16.26
CA ARG A 3 -37.03 -13.50 -16.19
C ARG A 3 -36.26 -13.82 -14.91
N TYR A 4 -35.17 -14.58 -15.03
CA TYR A 4 -34.17 -14.72 -13.98
C TYR A 4 -33.58 -13.33 -13.71
N GLY A 5 -34.06 -12.66 -12.67
CA GLY A 5 -33.46 -11.44 -12.17
C GLY A 5 -32.08 -11.78 -11.64
N SER A 6 -31.04 -11.61 -12.46
CA SER A 6 -29.66 -11.73 -12.00
C SER A 6 -29.46 -10.75 -10.85
N LYS A 7 -29.38 -11.27 -9.62
CA LYS A 7 -28.92 -10.47 -8.48
C LYS A 7 -27.49 -10.09 -8.82
N THR A 8 -27.27 -8.86 -9.24
CA THR A 8 -25.91 -8.36 -9.44
C THR A 8 -25.24 -8.29 -8.06
N SER A 9 -24.20 -9.09 -7.83
CA SER A 9 -23.36 -9.05 -6.62
C SER A 9 -23.00 -7.62 -6.18
N PHE A 10 -22.87 -7.40 -4.87
CA PHE A 10 -22.45 -6.11 -4.29
C PHE A 10 -21.15 -5.59 -4.93
N ALA A 11 -20.22 -6.50 -5.26
CA ALA A 11 -18.97 -6.18 -5.95
C ALA A 11 -19.19 -5.52 -7.32
N SER A 12 -20.29 -5.88 -8.00
CA SER A 12 -20.69 -5.37 -9.30
C SER A 12 -21.39 -4.01 -9.19
N ARG A 13 -22.19 -3.81 -8.12
CA ARG A 13 -22.92 -2.56 -7.87
C ARG A 13 -22.06 -1.44 -7.31
N HIS A 14 -21.10 -1.77 -6.44
CA HIS A 14 -20.27 -0.79 -5.73
C HIS A 14 -18.77 -1.10 -5.85
N PRO A 15 -18.23 -1.16 -7.07
CA PRO A 15 -16.84 -1.55 -7.31
C PRO A 15 -15.81 -0.63 -6.64
N LEU A 16 -16.11 0.67 -6.54
CA LEU A 16 -15.23 1.65 -5.91
C LEU A 16 -15.25 1.53 -4.39
N LEU A 17 -16.43 1.44 -3.76
CA LEU A 17 -16.54 1.25 -2.31
C LEU A 17 -15.83 -0.04 -1.86
N LEU A 18 -15.99 -1.12 -2.61
CA LEU A 18 -15.25 -2.36 -2.33
C LEU A 18 -13.73 -2.16 -2.46
N GLY A 19 -13.27 -1.43 -3.48
CA GLY A 19 -11.85 -1.07 -3.63
C GLY A 19 -11.34 -0.24 -2.44
N MET A 20 -12.10 0.76 -1.99
CA MET A 20 -11.75 1.57 -0.81
C MET A 20 -11.62 0.70 0.44
N ALA A 21 -12.61 -0.16 0.70
CA ALA A 21 -12.61 -1.06 1.85
C ALA A 21 -11.45 -2.07 1.79
N ALA A 22 -11.20 -2.67 0.62
CA ALA A 22 -10.08 -3.57 0.38
C ALA A 22 -8.74 -2.87 0.63
N GLY A 23 -8.59 -1.63 0.18
CA GLY A 23 -7.38 -0.84 0.37
C GLY A 23 -7.12 -0.44 1.83
N LEU A 24 -8.17 -0.10 2.59
CA LEU A 24 -8.06 0.15 4.03
C LEU A 24 -7.64 -1.10 4.79
N PHE A 25 -8.30 -2.22 4.52
CA PHE A 25 -7.97 -3.50 5.14
C PHE A 25 -6.54 -3.93 4.81
N ALA A 26 -6.15 -3.84 3.54
CA ALA A 26 -4.80 -4.12 3.09
C ALA A 26 -3.76 -3.20 3.74
N GLY A 27 -4.10 -1.92 3.97
CA GLY A 27 -3.25 -0.99 4.72
C GLY A 27 -2.99 -1.46 6.15
N ALA A 28 -4.02 -1.95 6.85
CA ALA A 28 -3.86 -2.52 8.18
C ALA A 28 -2.98 -3.78 8.18
N VAL A 29 -3.20 -4.69 7.22
CA VAL A 29 -2.37 -5.91 7.06
C VAL A 29 -0.92 -5.56 6.76
N SER A 30 -0.66 -4.59 5.89
CA SER A 30 0.69 -4.11 5.58
C SER A 30 1.39 -3.53 6.82
N GLY A 31 0.66 -2.80 7.67
CA GLY A 31 1.20 -2.32 8.95
C GLY A 31 1.57 -3.43 9.94
N LEU A 32 0.86 -4.57 9.92
CA LEU A 32 1.22 -5.76 10.69
C LEU A 32 2.44 -6.46 10.06
N SER A 33 2.42 -6.62 8.74
CA SER A 33 3.52 -7.17 7.94
C SER A 33 4.82 -6.42 8.20
N ASP A 34 4.80 -5.09 8.21
CA ASP A 34 6.00 -4.27 8.43
C ASP A 34 6.64 -4.57 9.79
N ARG A 35 5.84 -4.74 10.84
CA ARG A 35 6.36 -5.09 12.17
C ARG A 35 6.98 -6.49 12.20
N LEU A 36 6.40 -7.45 11.48
CA LEU A 36 6.90 -8.82 11.42
C LEU A 36 8.19 -8.88 10.60
N LEU A 37 8.18 -8.33 9.39
CA LEU A 37 9.31 -8.34 8.48
C LEU A 37 10.47 -7.47 9.00
N ASP A 38 10.19 -6.37 9.71
CA ASP A 38 11.25 -5.56 10.33
C ASP A 38 12.06 -6.36 11.36
N ARG A 39 11.45 -7.33 12.07
CA ARG A 39 12.18 -8.21 13.00
C ARG A 39 13.18 -9.12 12.30
N MET A 40 12.95 -9.44 11.03
CA MET A 40 13.83 -10.30 10.22
C MET A 40 15.01 -9.53 9.61
N VAL A 41 14.98 -8.19 9.64
CA VAL A 41 16.09 -7.38 9.13
C VAL A 41 17.20 -7.34 10.17
N SER A 42 18.41 -7.71 9.73
CA SER A 42 19.62 -7.65 10.54
C SER A 42 19.94 -6.24 11.05
N ARG A 43 20.57 -6.17 12.23
CA ARG A 43 21.00 -4.90 12.83
C ARG A 43 21.96 -4.13 11.93
N GLU A 44 22.83 -4.84 11.21
CA GLU A 44 23.79 -4.26 10.28
C GLU A 44 23.09 -3.55 9.11
N GLN A 45 22.07 -4.17 8.52
CA GLN A 45 21.30 -3.58 7.42
C GLN A 45 20.48 -2.38 7.91
N LYS A 46 19.93 -2.45 9.12
CA LYS A 46 19.29 -1.28 9.76
C LYS A 46 20.30 -0.15 10.03
N ALA A 47 21.53 -0.46 10.40
CA ALA A 47 22.58 0.54 10.59
C ALA A 47 22.95 1.21 9.27
N ARG A 48 23.16 0.43 8.20
CA ARG A 48 23.40 0.97 6.86
C ARG A 48 22.25 1.82 6.34
N ASP A 49 21.00 1.41 6.60
CA ASP A 49 19.82 2.16 6.19
C ASP A 49 19.77 3.56 6.83
N ARG A 50 20.17 3.67 8.10
CA ARG A 50 20.26 4.96 8.82
C ARG A 50 21.31 5.91 8.25
N LEU A 51 22.33 5.39 7.56
CA LEU A 51 23.35 6.22 6.90
C LEU A 51 22.82 6.89 5.63
N VAL A 52 21.85 6.25 4.95
CA VAL A 52 21.34 6.74 3.65
C VAL A 52 19.99 7.44 3.74
N ARG A 53 19.19 7.18 4.79
CA ARG A 53 17.90 7.86 5.01
C ARG A 53 17.52 7.98 6.48
N ARG A 54 16.78 9.06 6.81
CA ARG A 54 16.30 9.34 8.16
C ARG A 54 15.15 8.43 8.61
N ALA A 55 14.28 8.04 7.68
CA ALA A 55 13.14 7.16 7.91
C ALA A 55 12.64 6.58 6.58
N PRO A 56 11.82 5.51 6.60
CA PRO A 56 11.21 4.97 5.39
C PRO A 56 10.28 5.99 4.72
N ALA A 57 10.16 5.91 3.39
CA ALA A 57 9.37 6.85 2.60
C ALA A 57 7.92 6.95 3.07
N HIS A 58 7.28 5.82 3.38
CA HIS A 58 5.90 5.78 3.88
C HIS A 58 5.71 6.53 5.21
N GLN A 59 6.76 6.67 6.03
CA GLN A 59 6.71 7.45 7.29
C GLN A 59 6.95 8.94 7.08
N LEU A 60 7.62 9.31 5.98
CA LEU A 60 7.92 10.69 5.62
C LEU A 60 6.81 11.31 4.76
N ALA A 61 6.10 10.50 3.98
CA ALA A 61 5.08 10.95 3.05
C ALA A 61 3.96 11.76 3.72
N GLY A 62 3.39 11.28 4.83
CA GLY A 62 2.33 12.01 5.53
C GLY A 62 2.74 13.42 5.98
N PRO A 63 3.83 13.57 6.76
CA PRO A 63 4.35 14.88 7.12
C PRO A 63 4.74 15.74 5.91
N TYR A 64 5.28 15.14 4.85
CA TYR A 64 5.61 15.84 3.61
C TYR A 64 4.37 16.46 2.95
N PHE A 65 3.33 15.66 2.71
CA PHE A 65 2.09 16.14 2.07
C PHE A 65 1.33 17.11 2.96
N ALA A 66 1.27 16.85 4.27
CA ALA A 66 0.65 17.77 5.22
C ALA A 66 1.32 19.15 5.19
N ARG A 67 2.66 19.22 5.18
CA ARG A 67 3.38 20.49 5.02
C ARG A 67 3.11 21.13 3.67
N LYS A 68 3.12 20.36 2.58
CA LYS A 68 2.91 20.86 1.22
C LYS A 68 1.50 21.44 1.00
N ILE A 69 0.49 20.85 1.64
CA ILE A 69 -0.92 21.28 1.53
C ILE A 69 -1.22 22.46 2.47
N THR A 70 -0.75 22.39 3.73
CA THR A 70 -1.13 23.38 4.76
C THR A 70 -0.17 24.56 4.84
N GLY A 71 1.01 24.48 4.23
CA GLY A 71 2.11 25.43 4.40
C GLY A 71 2.76 25.41 5.79
N ARG A 72 2.26 24.60 6.74
CA ARG A 72 2.71 24.61 8.13
C ARG A 72 3.69 23.48 8.45
N GLN A 73 4.68 23.78 9.28
CA GLN A 73 5.58 22.78 9.85
C GLN A 73 4.85 21.96 10.93
N LEU A 74 4.99 20.64 10.89
CA LEU A 74 4.46 19.76 11.95
C LEU A 74 5.49 19.67 13.08
N LEU A 75 5.31 20.49 14.10
CA LEU A 75 6.27 20.63 15.21
C LEU A 75 6.12 19.51 16.24
N SER A 76 4.89 19.06 16.51
CA SER A 76 4.66 18.01 17.51
C SER A 76 4.74 16.60 16.94
N LYS A 77 5.18 15.64 17.77
CA LYS A 77 5.13 14.20 17.46
C LYS A 77 3.70 13.75 17.15
N ARG A 78 2.70 14.28 17.87
CA ARG A 78 1.27 13.98 17.67
C ARG A 78 0.79 14.40 16.27
N GLN A 79 1.12 15.61 15.83
CA GLN A 79 0.81 16.09 14.48
C GLN A 79 1.43 15.21 13.40
N ARG A 80 2.71 14.83 13.54
CA ARG A 80 3.38 13.94 12.58
C ARG A 80 2.74 12.55 12.54
N LYS A 81 2.36 12.00 13.70
CA LYS A 81 1.65 10.71 13.78
C LYS A 81 0.29 10.78 13.10
N ALA A 82 -0.48 11.84 13.35
CA ALA A 82 -1.77 12.05 12.70
C ALA A 82 -1.63 12.19 11.17
N ALA A 83 -0.65 12.98 10.70
CA ALA A 83 -0.38 13.14 9.27
C ALA A 83 0.03 11.81 8.59
N ARG A 84 0.84 10.98 9.28
CA ARG A 84 1.17 9.62 8.80
C ARG A 84 -0.08 8.76 8.68
N LEU A 85 -0.92 8.73 9.71
CA LEU A 85 -2.15 7.94 9.70
C LEU A 85 -3.10 8.40 8.59
N ALA A 86 -3.34 9.70 8.47
CA ALA A 86 -4.17 10.28 7.42
C ALA A 86 -3.64 9.90 6.03
N PHE A 87 -2.34 10.01 5.82
CA PHE A 87 -1.72 9.56 4.57
C PHE A 87 -1.90 8.07 4.34
N SER A 88 -1.66 7.20 5.33
CA SER A 88 -1.87 5.76 5.20
C SER A 88 -3.31 5.40 4.81
N VAL A 89 -4.30 6.10 5.39
CA VAL A 89 -5.73 5.93 5.06
C VAL A 89 -6.00 6.35 3.61
N VAL A 90 -5.61 7.56 3.22
CA VAL A 90 -5.83 8.07 1.86
C VAL A 90 -5.09 7.23 0.82
N TYR A 91 -3.85 6.85 1.12
CA TYR A 91 -3.03 5.98 0.28
C TYR A 91 -3.66 4.60 0.11
N GLY A 92 -4.13 3.99 1.21
CA GLY A 92 -4.84 2.71 1.17
C GLY A 92 -6.10 2.78 0.32
N ILE A 93 -6.95 3.80 0.53
CA ILE A 93 -8.16 4.05 -0.26
C ILE A 93 -7.82 4.22 -1.75
N GLY A 94 -6.86 5.09 -2.07
CA GLY A 94 -6.46 5.39 -3.44
C GLY A 94 -5.97 4.15 -4.18
N TRP A 95 -5.01 3.43 -3.61
CA TRP A 95 -4.48 2.21 -4.20
C TRP A 95 -5.50 1.07 -4.23
N GLY A 96 -6.39 0.99 -3.25
CA GLY A 96 -7.49 0.02 -3.24
C GLY A 96 -8.45 0.22 -4.42
N MET A 97 -8.81 1.47 -4.72
CA MET A 97 -9.62 1.79 -5.91
C MET A 97 -8.86 1.46 -7.21
N ILE A 98 -7.58 1.85 -7.32
CA ILE A 98 -6.74 1.55 -8.48
C ILE A 98 -6.65 0.05 -8.70
N TYR A 99 -6.33 -0.72 -7.66
CA TYR A 99 -6.27 -2.18 -7.71
C TYR A 99 -7.62 -2.78 -8.11
N GLY A 100 -8.71 -2.30 -7.51
CA GLY A 100 -10.08 -2.74 -7.82
C GLY A 100 -10.48 -2.53 -9.27
N VAL A 101 -9.99 -1.47 -9.93
CA VAL A 101 -10.17 -1.25 -11.37
C VAL A 101 -9.25 -2.16 -12.20
N LEU A 102 -7.96 -2.19 -11.87
CA LEU A 102 -6.94 -2.96 -12.60
C LEU A 102 -7.24 -4.45 -12.61
N ARG A 103 -7.66 -5.02 -11.48
CA ARG A 103 -7.97 -6.45 -11.34
C ARG A 103 -9.10 -6.92 -12.27
N ARG A 104 -10.01 -6.02 -12.67
CA ARG A 104 -11.10 -6.29 -13.63
C ARG A 104 -10.63 -6.15 -15.07
N LYS A 105 -9.86 -5.11 -15.37
CA LYS A 105 -9.36 -4.84 -16.73
C LYS A 105 -8.23 -5.78 -17.16
N VAL A 106 -7.44 -6.24 -16.19
CA VAL A 106 -6.23 -7.04 -16.41
C VAL A 106 -6.30 -8.26 -15.47
N PRO A 107 -7.07 -9.31 -15.81
CA PRO A 107 -7.35 -10.43 -14.91
C PRO A 107 -6.11 -11.18 -14.41
N VAL A 108 -4.99 -11.08 -15.14
CA VAL A 108 -3.71 -11.66 -14.73
C VAL A 108 -3.17 -11.07 -13.42
N ILE A 109 -3.54 -9.82 -13.08
CA ILE A 109 -3.18 -9.15 -11.82
C ILE A 109 -3.81 -9.88 -10.62
N SER A 110 -5.06 -10.34 -10.78
CA SER A 110 -5.83 -11.04 -9.73
C SER A 110 -5.35 -12.46 -9.48
N ARG A 111 -4.54 -13.05 -10.38
CA ARG A 111 -4.00 -14.41 -10.24
C ARG A 111 -2.98 -14.46 -9.10
N LEU A 112 -2.74 -15.65 -8.55
CA LEU A 112 -1.87 -15.86 -7.39
C LEU A 112 -2.21 -14.92 -6.23
N ALA A 113 -3.51 -14.75 -5.97
CA ALA A 113 -4.03 -13.88 -4.92
C ALA A 113 -3.48 -12.44 -4.97
N GLY A 114 -3.22 -11.86 -6.15
CA GLY A 114 -2.77 -10.47 -6.24
C GLY A 114 -1.26 -10.28 -6.04
N LEU A 115 -0.48 -11.35 -5.83
CA LEU A 115 0.98 -11.25 -5.68
C LEU A 115 1.67 -10.64 -6.91
N ARG A 116 1.13 -10.87 -8.11
CA ARG A 116 1.67 -10.30 -9.35
C ARG A 116 1.60 -8.77 -9.40
N PHE A 117 0.72 -8.17 -8.60
CA PHE A 117 0.66 -6.71 -8.46
C PHE A 117 1.76 -6.15 -7.55
N GLY A 118 2.21 -6.91 -6.55
CA GLY A 118 3.06 -6.39 -5.49
C GLY A 118 4.40 -5.87 -6.00
N LEU A 119 5.04 -6.53 -6.97
CA LEU A 119 6.33 -6.10 -7.50
C LEU A 119 6.22 -4.83 -8.35
N PRO A 120 5.33 -4.74 -9.36
CA PRO A 120 5.09 -3.49 -10.07
C PRO A 120 4.69 -2.35 -9.12
N PHE A 121 3.86 -2.65 -8.12
CA PHE A 121 3.42 -1.66 -7.13
C PHE A 121 4.60 -1.14 -6.30
N PHE A 122 5.46 -2.01 -5.79
CA PHE A 122 6.69 -1.65 -5.10
C PHE A 122 7.63 -0.79 -5.98
N LEU A 123 7.84 -1.20 -7.24
CA LEU A 123 8.71 -0.44 -8.15
C LEU A 123 8.13 0.94 -8.49
N ALA A 124 6.80 1.04 -8.63
CA ALA A 124 6.14 2.32 -8.83
C ALA A 124 6.31 3.23 -7.61
N CYS A 125 6.06 2.73 -6.40
CA CYS A 125 6.05 3.56 -5.20
C CYS A 125 7.45 3.82 -4.64
N ASP A 126 8.22 2.79 -4.31
CA ASP A 126 9.54 2.91 -3.70
C ASP A 126 10.65 3.10 -4.73
N GLY A 127 10.47 2.56 -5.93
CA GLY A 127 11.41 2.71 -7.04
C GLY A 127 11.32 4.03 -7.79
N THR A 128 10.14 4.63 -7.85
CA THR A 128 9.88 5.78 -8.74
C THR A 128 9.30 6.99 -8.00
N ILE A 129 8.09 6.87 -7.43
CA ILE A 129 7.38 8.01 -6.83
C ILE A 129 8.14 8.58 -5.62
N ALA A 130 8.57 7.73 -4.67
CA ALA A 130 9.25 8.20 -3.47
C ALA A 130 10.61 8.87 -3.78
N PRO A 131 11.46 8.33 -4.68
CA PRO A 131 12.66 9.03 -5.13
C PRO A 131 12.39 10.35 -5.86
N LEU A 132 11.40 10.39 -6.76
CA LEU A 132 11.03 11.62 -7.47
C LEU A 132 10.56 12.74 -6.51
N LEU A 133 9.85 12.35 -5.45
CA LEU A 133 9.43 13.27 -4.38
C LEU A 133 10.53 13.58 -3.36
N LYS A 134 11.75 13.05 -3.55
CA LYS A 134 12.89 13.16 -2.61
C LYS A 134 12.56 12.64 -1.20
N LEU A 135 11.65 11.67 -1.11
CA LEU A 135 11.30 10.96 0.13
C LEU A 135 12.18 9.74 0.38
N SER A 136 12.91 9.29 -0.65
CA SER A 136 13.80 8.13 -0.63
C SER A 136 15.04 8.38 -1.48
N PRO A 137 16.23 7.87 -1.11
CA PRO A 137 17.44 7.98 -1.92
C PRO A 137 17.47 7.02 -3.14
N GLY A 138 16.43 6.20 -3.34
CA GLY A 138 16.33 5.22 -4.44
C GLY A 138 16.79 3.82 -4.06
N LEU A 139 16.25 2.79 -4.74
CA LEU A 139 16.42 1.38 -4.36
C LEU A 139 17.88 0.92 -4.36
N ARG A 140 18.72 1.44 -5.27
CA ARG A 140 20.14 1.07 -5.36
C ARG A 140 20.98 1.52 -4.17
N ARG A 141 20.53 2.56 -3.45
CA ARG A 141 21.22 3.09 -2.26
C ARG A 141 20.70 2.48 -0.96
N ILE A 142 19.48 1.94 -0.98
CA ILE A 142 18.87 1.30 0.18
C ILE A 142 19.44 -0.12 0.33
N PRO A 143 19.81 -0.56 1.55
CA PRO A 143 20.30 -1.92 1.78
C PRO A 143 19.27 -2.97 1.37
N TRP A 144 19.74 -4.09 0.80
CA TRP A 144 18.86 -5.05 0.12
C TRP A 144 17.80 -5.66 1.04
N GLN A 145 18.11 -5.92 2.32
CA GLN A 145 17.11 -6.46 3.27
C GLN A 145 15.95 -5.48 3.47
N MET A 146 16.23 -4.19 3.34
CA MET A 146 15.22 -3.16 3.49
C MET A 146 14.33 -3.06 2.25
N ASN A 147 14.91 -3.19 1.06
CA ASN A 147 14.13 -3.34 -0.17
C ASN A 147 13.28 -4.63 -0.14
N ALA A 148 13.83 -5.75 0.31
CA ALA A 148 13.10 -7.01 0.42
C ALA A 148 11.95 -6.93 1.43
N LYS A 149 12.18 -6.28 2.58
CA LYS A 149 11.15 -6.00 3.59
C LYS A 149 10.00 -5.17 3.00
N GLU A 150 10.31 -4.06 2.32
CA GLU A 150 9.29 -3.21 1.71
C GLU A 150 8.56 -3.90 0.53
N LEU A 151 9.26 -4.71 -0.27
CA LEU A 151 8.62 -5.57 -1.27
C LEU A 151 7.63 -6.54 -0.62
N GLY A 152 8.03 -7.19 0.49
CA GLY A 152 7.14 -8.05 1.28
C GLY A 152 5.90 -7.31 1.78
N ASN A 153 6.04 -6.07 2.23
CA ASN A 153 4.91 -5.23 2.63
C ASN A 153 3.93 -4.96 1.47
N HIS A 154 4.42 -4.78 0.24
CA HIS A 154 3.59 -4.61 -0.95
C HIS A 154 2.89 -5.90 -1.37
N MET A 155 3.56 -7.03 -1.23
CA MET A 155 2.96 -8.36 -1.46
C MET A 155 1.85 -8.67 -0.46
N ALA A 156 2.08 -8.36 0.83
CA ALA A 156 1.08 -8.52 1.87
C ALA A 156 -0.14 -7.61 1.61
N TRP A 157 0.10 -6.35 1.23
CA TRP A 157 -0.96 -5.41 0.87
C TRP A 157 -1.78 -5.92 -0.32
N SER A 158 -1.13 -6.31 -1.43
CA SER A 158 -1.84 -6.74 -2.64
C SER A 158 -2.62 -8.03 -2.42
N THR A 159 -2.07 -8.94 -1.62
CA THR A 159 -2.74 -10.18 -1.24
C THR A 159 -3.99 -9.92 -0.40
N ALA A 160 -3.87 -9.07 0.62
CA ALA A 160 -5.00 -8.70 1.45
C ALA A 160 -6.11 -8.01 0.64
N ALA A 161 -5.75 -7.09 -0.26
CA ALA A 161 -6.72 -6.42 -1.12
C ALA A 161 -7.47 -7.41 -2.02
N GLU A 162 -6.75 -8.34 -2.66
CA GLU A 162 -7.37 -9.37 -3.51
C GLU A 162 -8.27 -10.32 -2.73
N LEU A 163 -7.87 -10.71 -1.51
CA LEU A 163 -8.68 -11.59 -0.67
C LEU A 163 -10.02 -10.93 -0.29
N VAL A 164 -10.04 -9.63 -0.01
CA VAL A 164 -11.30 -8.89 0.23
C VAL A 164 -12.19 -8.93 -1.02
N HIS A 165 -11.63 -8.67 -2.20
CA HIS A 165 -12.39 -8.75 -3.44
C HIS A 165 -12.94 -10.14 -3.71
N ARG A 166 -12.18 -11.20 -3.42
CA ARG A 166 -12.62 -12.59 -3.57
C ARG A 166 -13.67 -12.98 -2.54
N ALA A 167 -13.52 -12.58 -1.28
CA ALA A 167 -14.47 -12.90 -0.22
C ALA A 167 -15.85 -12.29 -0.50
N VAL A 168 -15.89 -11.04 -1.00
CA VAL A 168 -17.14 -10.37 -1.37
C VAL A 168 -17.67 -10.89 -2.72
N GLY A 169 -16.79 -11.23 -3.65
CA GLY A 169 -17.15 -11.76 -4.97
C GLY A 169 -17.60 -13.22 -4.99
N LYS A 170 -17.29 -14.02 -3.95
CA LYS A 170 -17.70 -15.43 -3.81
C LYS A 170 -19.15 -15.62 -3.32
N LYS A 171 -19.91 -14.54 -3.12
CA LYS A 171 -21.37 -14.64 -2.92
C LYS A 171 -22.05 -14.68 -4.29
N GLU A 172 -22.09 -15.86 -4.89
CA GLU A 172 -23.07 -16.37 -5.87
C GLU A 172 -22.66 -17.78 -6.33
#